data_AF-A0A3D9EV12-F1
#
_entry.id   AF-A0A3D9EV12-F1
#
_cell.length_a   1.000
_cell.length_b   1.000
_cell.length_c   1.000
_cell.angle_alpha   90.00
_cell.angle_beta   90.00
_cell.angle_gamma   90.00
#
_symmetry.space_group_name_H-M   'P 1'
#
loop_
_entity.id
_entity.type
_entity.pdbx_description
1 polymer ?
#
loop_
_entity_poly.entity_id
_entity_poly.type
_entity_poly.pdbx_seq_one_letter_code
_entity_poly.pdbx_strand_id
1 'polypeptide(L)' 'METFTQPKITGYRQLNEQEAALMNEIKAKGVELGALVEQLRATEGLDQRWVSIGATDLQTGLMALTRGVAQPTTF' A
#
# COMPACT_ATOMS: atom_id res chain seq x y z
N MET A 1 28.04 -11.98 2.53
CA MET A 1 27.06 -10.88 2.59
C MET A 1 26.20 -11.15 3.81
N GLU A 2 26.18 -10.24 4.77
CA GLU A 2 25.35 -10.42 5.97
C GLU A 2 23.89 -10.19 5.59
N THR A 3 23.05 -11.21 5.75
CA THR A 3 21.61 -11.10 5.50
C THR A 3 20.99 -10.27 6.62
N PHE A 4 20.61 -9.02 6.31
CA PHE A 4 19.89 -8.18 7.26
C PHE A 4 18.54 -8.83 7.58
N THR A 5 18.37 -9.27 8.83
CA THR A 5 17.10 -9.82 9.31
C THR A 5 16.27 -8.67 9.85
N GLN A 6 15.10 -8.42 9.26
CA GLN A 6 14.19 -7.38 9.74
C GLN A 6 13.80 -7.67 11.20
N PRO A 7 13.86 -6.68 12.11
CA PRO A 7 13.45 -6.85 13.50
C PRO A 7 11.98 -7.29 13.58
N LYS A 8 11.69 -8.25 14.46
CA LYS A 8 10.32 -8.71 14.69
C LYS A 8 9.50 -7.60 15.36
N ILE A 9 8.35 -7.28 14.77
CA ILE A 9 7.40 -6.30 15.33
C ILE A 9 6.35 -7.07 16.13
N THR A 10 6.08 -6.66 17.37
CA THR A 10 5.01 -7.24 18.19
C THR A 10 3.67 -7.18 17.46
N GLY A 11 2.96 -8.31 17.40
CA GLY A 11 1.67 -8.40 16.71
C GLY A 11 1.77 -8.72 15.20
N TYR A 12 2.98 -8.79 14.64
CA TYR A 12 3.21 -9.18 13.25
C TYR A 12 4.03 -10.47 13.15
N ARG A 13 3.80 -11.22 12.08
CA ARG A 13 4.67 -12.34 11.72
C ARG A 13 5.96 -11.85 11.06
N GLN A 14 6.99 -12.69 11.06
CA GLN A 14 8.18 -12.44 10.25
C GLN A 14 7.86 -12.70 8.78
N LEU A 15 8.27 -11.78 7.90
CA LEU A 15 8.16 -11.97 6.46
C LEU A 15 9.41 -12.69 5.92
N ASN A 16 9.21 -13.56 4.94
CA ASN A 16 10.30 -14.06 4.10
C ASN A 16 10.67 -13.04 3.00
N GLU A 17 11.73 -13.31 2.25
CA GLU A 17 12.23 -12.40 1.21
C GLU A 17 11.18 -12.09 0.12
N GLN A 18 10.42 -13.10 -0.31
CA GLN A 18 9.39 -12.94 -1.33
C GLN A 18 8.24 -12.04 -0.82
N GLU A 19 7.82 -12.23 0.42
CA GLU A 19 6.77 -11.43 1.06
C GLU A 19 7.21 -9.99 1.31
N ALA A 20 8.48 -9.79 1.70
CA ALA A 20 9.07 -8.48 1.82
C ALA A 20 9.15 -7.76 0.45
N ALA A 21 9.46 -8.49 -0.62
CA ALA A 21 9.43 -7.95 -1.99
C ALA A 21 8.01 -7.50 -2.37
N LEU A 22 7.00 -8.34 -2.12
CA LEU A 22 5.59 -7.98 -2.36
C LEU A 22 5.15 -6.76 -1.55
N MET A 23 5.58 -6.64 -0.29
CA MET A 23 5.32 -5.46 0.54
C MET A 23 5.87 -4.17 -0.11
N ASN A 24 7.09 -4.24 -0.66
CA ASN A 24 7.71 -3.10 -1.33
C ASN A 24 7.02 -2.79 -2.67
N GLU A 25 6.60 -3.81 -3.40
CA GLU A 25 5.85 -3.64 -4.66
C GLU A 25 4.50 -2.96 -4.41
N ILE A 26 3.74 -3.39 -3.40
CA ILE A 26 2.47 -2.74 -3.02
C ILE A 26 2.70 -1.26 -2.69
N LYS A 27 3.76 -0.93 -1.93
CA LYS A 27 4.10 0.46 -1.60
C LYS A 27 4.47 1.28 -2.83
N ALA A 28 5.26 0.71 -3.75
CA ALA A 28 5.61 1.37 -5.01
C ALA A 28 4.36 1.69 -5.84
N LYS A 29 3.43 0.73 -5.94
CA LYS A 29 2.13 0.95 -6.60
C LYS A 29 1.28 2.01 -5.90
N GLY A 30 1.35 2.10 -4.58
CA GLY A 30 0.72 3.18 -3.83
C GLY A 30 1.21 4.57 -4.23
N VAL A 31 2.52 4.72 -4.48
CA VAL A 31 3.10 5.99 -4.95
C VAL A 31 2.64 6.31 -6.38
N GLU A 32 2.68 5.33 -7.29
CA GLU A 32 2.21 5.50 -8.67
C GLU A 32 0.74 5.92 -8.73
N LEU A 33 -0.12 5.24 -7.97
CA LEU A 33 -1.56 5.55 -7.90
C LEU A 33 -1.82 6.91 -7.23
N GLY A 34 -1.03 7.28 -6.22
CA GLY A 34 -1.11 8.60 -5.58
C GLY A 34 -0.84 9.72 -6.58
N ALA A 35 0.23 9.60 -7.38
CA ALA A 35 0.56 10.57 -8.42
C ALA A 35 -0.55 10.69 -9.48
N LEU A 36 -1.19 9.57 -9.87
CA LEU A 36 -2.35 9.60 -10.77
C LEU A 36 -3.54 10.35 -10.15
N VAL A 37 -3.85 10.09 -8.88
CA VAL A 37 -4.93 10.79 -8.17
C VAL A 37 -4.66 12.30 -8.09
N GLU A 38 -3.42 12.71 -7.86
CA GLU A 38 -3.04 14.13 -7.87
C GLU A 38 -3.30 14.79 -9.23
N GLN A 39 -2.93 14.13 -10.33
CA GLN A 39 -3.20 14.62 -11.68
C GLN A 39 -4.71 14.75 -11.95
N LEU A 40 -5.51 13.75 -11.54
CA LEU A 40 -6.97 13.79 -11.68
C LEU A 40 -7.60 14.92 -10.85
N ARG A 41 -7.08 15.19 -9.66
CA ARG A 41 -7.52 16.31 -8.81
C ARG A 41 -7.19 17.68 -9.40
N ALA A 42 -6.07 17.78 -10.09
CA ALA A 42 -5.64 19.02 -10.75
C ALA A 42 -6.31 19.27 -12.11
N THR A 43 -7.03 18.28 -12.67
CA THR A 43 -7.64 18.38 -13.99
C THR A 43 -9.04 19.01 -13.90
N GLU A 44 -9.22 20.15 -14.56
CA GLU A 44 -10.51 20.85 -14.65
C GLU A 44 -11.56 20.04 -15.42
N GLY A 45 -12.83 20.18 -15.03
CA GLY A 45 -13.96 19.52 -15.71
C GLY A 45 -14.21 18.06 -15.32
N LEU A 46 -13.36 17.45 -14.47
CA LEU A 46 -13.62 16.11 -13.93
C LEU A 46 -14.56 16.15 -12.71
N ASP A 47 -15.37 15.09 -12.55
CA ASP A 47 -16.18 14.90 -11.35
C ASP A 47 -15.30 14.51 -10.16
N GLN A 48 -14.98 15.51 -9.32
CA GLN A 48 -14.11 15.34 -8.16
C GLN A 48 -14.72 14.47 -7.06
N ARG A 49 -16.04 14.23 -7.07
CA ARG A 49 -16.68 13.27 -6.17
C ARG A 49 -16.21 11.86 -6.49
N TRP A 50 -16.24 11.48 -7.77
CA TRP A 50 -15.79 10.16 -8.22
C TRP A 50 -14.27 9.99 -8.10
N VAL A 51 -13.48 11.04 -8.33
CA VAL A 51 -12.03 11.02 -8.07
C VAL A 51 -11.75 10.74 -6.58
N SER A 52 -12.49 11.37 -5.67
CA SER A 52 -12.32 11.18 -4.23
C SER A 52 -12.73 9.78 -3.76
N ILE A 53 -13.80 9.23 -4.33
CA ILE A 53 -14.22 7.83 -4.08
C ILE A 53 -13.12 6.88 -4.55
N GLY A 54 -12.66 7.00 -5.80
CA GLY A 54 -11.61 6.15 -6.35
C GLY A 54 -10.31 6.24 -5.55
N ALA A 55 -9.90 7.44 -5.12
CA ALA A 55 -8.72 7.61 -4.27
C ALA A 55 -8.84 6.87 -2.93
N THR A 56 -10.02 6.94 -2.30
CA THR A 56 -10.29 6.26 -1.02
C THR A 56 -10.31 4.75 -1.18
N ASP A 57 -10.94 4.24 -2.24
CA ASP A 57 -11.02 2.81 -2.54
C ASP A 57 -9.65 2.23 -2.89
N LEU A 58 -8.82 2.95 -3.65
CA LEU A 58 -7.44 2.56 -3.94
C LEU A 58 -6.59 2.49 -2.67
N GLN A 59 -6.67 3.51 -1.80
CA GLN A 59 -5.96 3.50 -0.52
C GLN A 59 -6.42 2.35 0.37
N THR A 60 -7.73 2.12 0.45
CA THR A 60 -8.31 1.01 1.22
C THR A 60 -7.86 -0.34 0.66
N GLY A 61 -7.84 -0.51 -0.66
CA GLY A 61 -7.34 -1.70 -1.34
C GLY A 61 -5.86 -1.95 -1.03
N LEU A 62 -5.00 -0.94 -1.15
CA LEU A 62 -3.57 -1.04 -0.82
C LEU A 62 -3.34 -1.40 0.65
N MET A 63 -4.13 -0.83 1.56
CA MET A 63 -4.10 -1.21 2.97
C MET A 63 -4.52 -2.67 3.18
N ALA A 64 -5.58 -3.12 2.52
CA ALA A 64 -6.04 -4.51 2.60
C ALA A 64 -4.99 -5.49 2.06
N LEU A 65 -4.35 -5.18 0.93
CA LEU A 65 -3.25 -5.97 0.36
C LEU A 65 -2.05 -6.03 1.31
N THR A 66 -1.65 -4.88 1.88
CA THR A 66 -0.58 -4.79 2.90
C THR A 66 -0.89 -5.67 4.10
N ARG A 67 -2.14 -5.64 4.62
CA ARG A 67 -2.57 -6.52 5.72
C ARG A 67 -2.61 -7.99 5.32
N GLY A 68 -2.94 -8.31 4.06
CA GLY A 68 -2.88 -9.66 3.52
C GLY A 68 -1.46 -10.25 3.57
N VAL A 69 -0.44 -9.44 3.27
CA VAL A 69 0.97 -9.84 3.41
C VAL A 69 1.37 -9.89 4.89
N ALA A 70 1.09 -8.83 5.64
CA ALA A 70 1.57 -8.65 7.01
C ALA A 70 0.92 -9.60 8.03
N GLN A 71 -0.30 -10.08 7.76
CA GLN A 71 -1.10 -10.97 8.62
C GLN A 71 -0.99 -10.63 10.12
N PRO A 72 -1.38 -9.40 10.53
CA PRO A 72 -1.29 -9.00 11.92
C PRO A 72 -2.24 -9.83 12.80
N THR A 73 -1.80 -10.16 14.02
CA THR A 73 -2.59 -10.92 15.00
C THR A 73 -3.39 -10.03 15.94
N THR A 74 -3.23 -8.71 15.82
CA THR A 74 -3.93 -7.68 16.59
C THR A 74 -4.58 -6.67 15.65
N PHE A 75 -5.59 -5.96 16.13
CA PHE A 75 -6.39 -5.04 15.32
C PHE A 75 -5.63 -3.78 14.93
#